data_AF-A0A1W9SW68-F1
#
_entry.id   AF-A0A1W9SW68-F1
#
_cell.length_a   1.000
_cell.length_b   1.000
_cell.length_c   1.000
_cell.angle_alpha   90.00
_cell.angle_beta   90.00
_cell.angle_gamma   90.00
#
_symmetry.space_group_name_H-M   'P 1'
#
loop_
_entity.id
_entity.type
_entity.pdbx_description
1 polymer ?
#
loop_
_entity_poly.entity_id
_entity_poly.type
_entity_poly.pdbx_seq_one_letter_code
_entity_poly.pdbx_strand_id
1 'polypeptide(L)' 'MKLTKELYNSNPEDINFKNNLAISYYNLGMFYKDKKDGKNKALLFFQKAEKLWKDLVENFPDYIEFKKNLKKLNKELNDL' A
#
# COMPACT_ATOMS: atom_id res chain seq x y z
N MET A 1 4.69 23.94 -16.47
CA MET A 1 4.46 24.37 -15.06
C MET A 1 2.96 24.61 -14.86
N LYS A 2 2.19 23.57 -14.49
CA LYS A 2 0.77 23.69 -14.09
C LYS A 2 0.16 22.43 -13.44
N LEU A 3 0.82 21.27 -13.46
CA LEU A 3 0.30 20.05 -12.80
C LEU A 3 0.43 20.08 -11.26
N THR A 4 1.26 20.95 -10.70
CA THR A 4 1.42 21.08 -9.25
C THR A 4 0.14 21.57 -8.54
N LYS A 5 -0.87 22.05 -9.30
CA LYS A 5 -2.10 22.65 -8.77
C LYS A 5 -3.30 21.70 -8.68
N GLU A 6 -3.35 20.63 -9.48
CA GLU A 6 -4.45 19.64 -9.35
C GLU A 6 -4.23 18.69 -8.16
N LEU A 7 -3.00 18.69 -7.63
CA LEU A 7 -2.57 18.04 -6.39
C LEU A 7 -3.26 18.54 -5.10
N TYR A 8 -4.09 19.60 -5.15
CA TYR A 8 -4.73 20.17 -3.95
C TYR A 8 -6.19 19.72 -3.73
N ASN A 9 -6.83 19.06 -4.71
CA ASN A 9 -8.30 18.93 -4.75
C ASN A 9 -8.88 17.63 -4.15
N SER A 10 -8.06 16.72 -3.67
CA SER A 10 -8.51 15.54 -2.91
C SER A 10 -7.72 15.53 -1.61
N ASN A 11 -8.43 15.82 -0.52
CA ASN A 11 -7.92 16.09 0.83
C ASN A 11 -6.57 15.40 1.12
N PRO A 12 -5.42 16.12 1.11
CA PRO A 12 -4.08 15.52 1.24
C PRO A 12 -3.90 14.66 2.51
N GLU A 13 -4.68 14.96 3.55
CA GLU A 13 -4.76 14.16 4.76
C GLU A 13 -5.29 12.74 4.51
N ASP A 14 -6.27 12.58 3.61
CA ASP A 14 -6.86 11.28 3.25
C ASP A 14 -5.89 10.41 2.45
N ILE A 15 -5.16 11.00 1.49
CA ILE A 15 -4.12 10.28 0.72
C ILE A 15 -3.02 9.75 1.66
N ASN A 16 -2.50 10.62 2.54
CA ASN A 16 -1.47 10.26 3.50
C ASN A 16 -1.98 9.23 4.51
N PHE A 17 -3.21 9.39 5.00
CA PHE A 17 -3.86 8.44 5.89
C PHE A 17 -3.98 7.07 5.24
N LYS A 18 -4.49 6.99 4.01
CA LYS A 18 -4.65 5.76 3.24
C LYS A 18 -3.32 5.06 2.99
N ASN A 19 -2.29 5.82 2.63
CA ASN A 19 -0.94 5.26 2.43
C ASN A 19 -0.34 4.74 3.75
N ASN A 20 -0.46 5.50 4.84
CA ASN A 20 0.04 5.07 6.16
C ASN A 20 -0.70 3.83 6.68
N LEU A 21 -2.00 3.71 6.42
CA LEU A 21 -2.78 2.51 6.72
C LEU A 21 -2.30 1.31 5.89
N ALA A 22 -2.02 1.51 4.60
CA ALA A 22 -1.46 0.46 3.74
C ALA A 22 -0.09 -0.02 4.22
N ILE A 23 0.80 0.91 4.61
CA ILE A 23 2.10 0.60 5.21
C ILE A 23 1.92 -0.19 6.51
N SER A 24 0.96 0.21 7.36
CA SER A 24 0.69 -0.49 8.63
C SER A 24 0.23 -1.93 8.40
N TYR A 25 -0.65 -2.15 7.43
CA TYR A 25 -1.05 -3.50 7.03
C TYR A 25 0.10 -4.29 6.42
N TYR A 26 0.94 -3.68 5.58
CA TYR A 26 2.14 -4.34 5.05
C TYR A 26 3.07 -4.82 6.17
N ASN A 27 3.34 -3.97 7.17
CA ASN A 27 4.18 -4.32 8.31
C ASN A 27 3.57 -5.45 9.15
N LEU A 28 2.25 -5.47 9.35
CA LEU A 28 1.56 -6.60 9.99
C LEU A 28 1.69 -7.88 9.16
N GLY A 29 1.60 -7.77 7.83
CA GLY A 29 1.82 -8.89 6.92
C GLY A 29 3.22 -9.50 7.09
N MET A 30 4.25 -8.66 7.08
CA MET A 30 5.64 -9.06 7.34
C MET A 30 5.79 -9.71 8.72
N PHE A 31 5.24 -9.09 9.76
CA PHE A 31 5.30 -9.61 11.13
C PHE A 31 4.71 -11.02 11.25
N TYR A 32 3.58 -11.28 10.59
CA TYR A 32 2.96 -12.60 10.60
C TYR A 32 3.63 -13.60 9.65
N LYS A 33 4.26 -13.15 8.56
CA LYS A 33 5.01 -14.02 7.64
C LYS A 33 6.11 -14.79 8.38
N ASP A 34 6.73 -14.17 9.38
CA ASP A 34 7.80 -14.77 10.19
C ASP A 34 7.29 -15.67 11.34
N LYS A 35 5.97 -15.87 11.48
CA LYS A 35 5.38 -16.73 12.51
C LYS A 35 5.05 -18.11 11.94
N LYS A 36 5.31 -19.16 12.74
CA LYS A 36 5.10 -20.58 12.39
C LYS A 36 3.73 -20.87 11.75
N ASP A 37 2.67 -20.26 12.27
CA ASP A 37 1.29 -20.43 11.77
C ASP A 37 0.68 -19.10 11.26
N GLY A 38 1.54 -18.16 10.87
CA GLY A 38 1.14 -16.80 10.53
C GLY A 38 0.81 -16.59 9.06
N LYS A 39 1.05 -17.57 8.17
CA LYS A 39 0.86 -17.44 6.71
C LYS A 39 -0.51 -16.88 6.32
N ASN A 40 -1.60 -17.41 6.89
CA ASN A 40 -2.95 -16.91 6.58
C ASN A 40 -3.17 -15.47 7.06
N LYS A 41 -2.62 -15.10 8.22
CA LYS A 41 -2.70 -13.72 8.72
C LYS A 41 -1.84 -12.79 7.86
N ALA A 42 -0.66 -13.23 7.45
CA ALA A 42 0.21 -12.48 6.56
C ALA A 42 -0.50 -12.17 5.23
N LEU A 43 -1.12 -13.19 4.61
CA LEU A 43 -1.89 -13.04 3.38
C LEU A 43 -3.04 -12.04 3.56
N LEU A 44 -3.80 -12.17 4.64
CA LEU A 44 -4.91 -11.25 4.94
C LEU A 44 -4.44 -9.79 5.02
N PHE A 45 -3.34 -9.52 5.74
CA PHE A 45 -2.83 -8.17 5.89
C PHE A 45 -2.18 -7.64 4.61
N PHE A 46 -1.46 -8.47 3.87
CA PHE A 46 -0.95 -8.09 2.56
C PHE A 46 -2.07 -7.76 1.56
N GLN A 47 -3.17 -8.52 1.52
CA GLN A 47 -4.32 -8.20 0.67
C GLN A 47 -4.98 -6.86 1.05
N LYS A 48 -5.06 -6.53 2.34
CA LYS A 48 -5.54 -5.22 2.79
C LYS A 48 -4.62 -4.08 2.33
N ALA A 49 -3.31 -4.26 2.44
CA ALA A 49 -2.34 -3.28 1.92
C ALA A 49 -2.46 -3.15 0.38
N GLU A 50 -2.62 -4.28 -0.33
CA GLU A 50 -2.73 -4.33 -1.78
C GLU A 50 -3.93 -3.52 -2.28
N LYS A 51 -5.09 -3.70 -1.65
CA LYS A 51 -6.32 -2.98 -2.00
C LYS A 51 -6.12 -1.47 -1.91
N LEU A 52 -5.47 -0.99 -0.85
CA LEU A 52 -5.25 0.43 -0.62
C LEU A 52 -4.23 1.02 -1.60
N TRP A 53 -3.11 0.32 -1.85
CA TRP A 53 -2.11 0.80 -2.81
C TRP A 53 -2.58 0.70 -4.27
N LYS A 54 -3.39 -0.30 -4.65
CA LYS A 54 -4.01 -0.35 -5.99
C LYS A 54 -4.88 0.87 -6.24
N ASP A 55 -5.76 1.19 -5.30
CA ASP A 55 -6.61 2.37 -5.38
C ASP A 55 -5.79 3.68 -5.43
N LEU A 56 -4.74 3.80 -4.61
CA LEU A 56 -3.83 4.95 -4.67
C LEU A 56 -3.11 5.07 -6.02
N VAL A 57 -2.69 3.95 -6.63
CA VAL A 57 -2.05 3.95 -7.96
C VAL A 57 -3.03 4.34 -9.06
N GLU A 58 -4.28 3.90 -8.97
CA GLU A 58 -5.34 4.21 -9.93
C GLU A 58 -5.74 5.69 -9.87
N ASN A 59 -5.95 6.23 -8.67
CA ASN A 59 -6.41 7.61 -8.47
C ASN A 59 -5.27 8.64 -8.51
N PHE A 60 -4.03 8.23 -8.19
CA PHE A 60 -2.87 9.11 -8.07
C PHE A 60 -1.63 8.54 -8.78
N PRO A 61 -1.70 8.30 -10.11
CA PRO A 61 -0.67 7.59 -10.85
C PRO A 61 0.69 8.32 -10.89
N ASP A 62 0.71 9.63 -10.68
CA ASP A 62 1.93 10.45 -10.66
C ASP A 62 2.75 10.25 -9.38
N TYR A 63 2.15 9.69 -8.33
CA TYR A 63 2.85 9.35 -7.09
C TYR A 63 3.59 8.02 -7.26
N ILE A 64 4.83 8.12 -7.75
CA ILE A 64 5.71 6.97 -8.01
C ILE A 64 5.87 6.06 -6.79
N GLU A 65 5.79 6.62 -5.58
CA GLU A 65 5.93 5.87 -4.33
C GLU A 65 4.86 4.79 -4.16
N PHE A 66 3.61 5.03 -4.55
CA PHE A 66 2.54 4.03 -4.44
C PHE A 66 2.81 2.82 -5.34
N LYS A 67 3.33 3.06 -6.55
CA LYS A 67 3.74 2.00 -7.49
C LYS A 67 4.91 1.19 -6.94
N LYS A 68 5.88 1.85 -6.30
CA LYS A 68 7.02 1.17 -5.65
C LYS A 68 6.56 0.29 -4.49
N ASN A 69 5.68 0.81 -3.64
CA ASN A 69 5.14 0.06 -2.51
C ASN A 69 4.33 -1.16 -2.96
N LEU A 70 3.45 -0.99 -3.96
CA LEU A 70 2.69 -2.10 -4.55
C LEU A 70 3.61 -3.15 -5.17
N LYS A 71 4.67 -2.74 -5.88
CA LYS A 71 5.65 -3.68 -6.45
C LYS A 71 6.39 -4.46 -5.36
N LYS A 72 6.76 -3.82 -4.25
CA LYS A 72 7.40 -4.48 -3.10
C LYS A 72 6.45 -5.50 -2.47
N LEU A 73 5.20 -5.10 -2.22
CA LEU A 73 4.16 -5.98 -1.70
C LEU A 73 3.95 -7.23 -2.57
N ASN A 74 3.89 -7.07 -3.90
CA ASN A 74 3.66 -8.18 -4.81
C ASN A 74 4.80 -9.20 -4.78
N LYS A 75 6.04 -8.77 -4.51
CA LYS A 75 7.15 -9.70 -4.26
C LYS A 75 6.90 -10.51 -2.99
N GLU A 76 6.53 -9.84 -1.89
CA GLU A 76 6.25 -10.54 -0.63
C GLU A 76 5.10 -11.53 -0.74
N LEU A 77 4.06 -11.21 -1.53
CA LEU A 77 2.92 -12.10 -1.80
C LEU A 77 3.32 -13.32 -2.63
N ASN A 78 4.21 -13.16 -3.61
CA ASN A 78 4.72 -14.29 -4.40
C ASN A 78 5.61 -15.21 -3.56
N ASP A 79 6.28 -14.65 -2.55
CA ASP A 79 7.19 -15.35 -1.66
C ASP A 79 6.50 -15.96 -0.42
N LEU A 80 5.17 -15.79 -0.28
CA LEU A 80 4.41 -16.19 0.91
C LEU A 80 3.92 -17.65 0.87
#